data_AF-E2B291-F1
#
_entry.id   AF-E2B291-F1
#
_cell.length_a   1.000
_cell.length_b   1.000
_cell.length_c   1.000
_cell.angle_alpha   90.00
_cell.angle_beta   90.00
_cell.angle_gamma   90.00
#
_symmetry.space_group_name_H-M   'P 1'
#
loop_
_entity.id
_entity.type
_entity.pdbx_description
1 polymer ?
#
loop_
_entity_poly.entity_id
_entity_poly.type
_entity_poly.pdbx_seq_one_letter_code
_entity_poly.pdbx_strand_id
1 'polypeptide(L)'
;LQFSGARGSDAETFLTRIEEGRALITVSDEEIFKCIPFFLSGIALYWYRSERDRWRTWRDFQTAWRARFGNPDFQFALRDEIMRRTQGEHEPIADFITCIRALFDRLSPPWSLDEQLNYAHRNMLPRLQISVPRRNVYDFASLEDAATRIERS
;
A
#
# COMPACT_ATOMS: atom_id res chain seq x y z
N LEU A 1 -9.81 14.92 4.10
CA LEU A 1 -8.44 14.68 3.61
C LEU A 1 -7.77 16.04 3.42
N GLN A 2 -6.69 16.36 4.12
CA GLN A 2 -5.98 17.62 3.90
C GLN A 2 -4.48 17.40 4.01
N PHE A 3 -3.71 17.84 3.00
CA PHE A 3 -2.26 17.73 2.96
C PHE A 3 -1.62 19.10 2.77
N SER A 4 -0.75 19.49 3.71
CA SER A 4 -0.11 20.80 3.73
C SER A 4 1.26 20.84 3.05
N GLY A 5 1.92 19.68 2.91
CA GLY A 5 3.32 19.58 2.51
C GLY A 5 4.33 19.92 3.62
N ALA A 6 3.88 20.00 4.88
CA ALA A 6 4.76 20.14 6.03
C ALA A 6 5.66 18.91 6.23
N ARG A 7 6.81 19.09 6.90
CA ARG A 7 7.68 17.96 7.27
C ARG A 7 6.91 16.99 8.18
N GLY A 8 7.06 15.69 7.90
CA GLY A 8 6.35 14.63 8.63
C GLY A 8 4.95 14.31 8.11
N SER A 9 4.42 15.07 7.15
CA SER A 9 3.20 14.68 6.45
C SER A 9 3.45 13.44 5.59
N ASP A 10 2.55 12.46 5.68
CA ASP A 10 2.66 11.23 4.89
C ASP A 10 2.10 11.43 3.48
N ALA A 11 3.01 11.64 2.54
CA ALA A 11 2.72 11.86 1.13
C ALA A 11 2.12 10.62 0.46
N GLU A 12 2.46 9.40 0.91
CA GLU A 12 1.93 8.16 0.33
C GLU A 12 0.50 7.91 0.82
N THR A 13 0.24 8.12 2.12
CA THR A 13 -1.14 8.04 2.66
C THR A 13 -2.09 9.02 1.94
N PHE A 14 -1.60 10.20 1.52
CA PHE A 14 -2.40 11.10 0.69
C PHE A 14 -2.75 10.47 -0.67
N LEU A 15 -1.78 9.91 -1.38
CA LEU A 15 -2.03 9.25 -2.68
C LEU A 15 -2.98 8.07 -2.55
N THR A 16 -2.77 7.19 -1.56
CA THR A 16 -3.64 6.04 -1.28
C THR A 16 -5.09 6.47 -1.13
N ARG A 17 -5.36 7.49 -0.31
CA ARG A 17 -6.73 7.96 -0.09
C ARG A 17 -7.38 8.59 -1.32
N ILE A 18 -6.59 9.22 -2.20
CA ILE A 18 -7.12 9.68 -3.49
C ILE A 18 -7.47 8.47 -4.38
N GLU A 19 -6.61 7.45 -4.45
CA GLU A 19 -6.89 6.23 -5.23
C GLU A 19 -8.10 5.45 -4.71
N GLU A 20 -8.26 5.32 -3.40
CA GLU A 20 -9.47 4.75 -2.78
C GLU A 20 -10.71 5.52 -3.24
N GLY A 21 -10.66 6.85 -3.25
CA GLY A 21 -11.74 7.68 -3.78
C GLY A 21 -12.00 7.44 -5.27
N ARG A 22 -10.94 7.28 -6.08
CA ARG A 22 -11.04 6.98 -7.51
C ARG A 22 -11.62 5.60 -7.81
N ALA A 23 -11.47 4.64 -6.90
CA ALA A 23 -12.08 3.32 -7.07
C ALA A 23 -13.61 3.36 -6.86
N LEU A 24 -14.12 4.32 -6.09
CA LEU A 24 -15.57 4.47 -5.81
C LEU A 24 -16.34 5.18 -6.92
N ILE A 25 -15.67 6.01 -7.72
CA ILE A 25 -16.30 6.79 -8.79
C ILE A 25 -15.45 6.71 -10.06
N THR A 26 -16.08 6.47 -11.20
CA THR A 26 -15.36 6.53 -12.48
C THR A 26 -15.04 7.99 -12.80
N VAL A 27 -13.82 8.40 -12.47
CA VAL A 27 -13.30 9.74 -12.73
C VAL A 27 -12.04 9.67 -13.59
N SER A 28 -12.01 10.50 -14.60
CA SER A 28 -10.83 10.71 -15.43
C SER A 28 -9.71 11.39 -14.63
N ASP A 29 -8.48 11.31 -15.14
CA ASP A 29 -7.33 12.01 -14.54
C ASP A 29 -7.55 13.52 -14.51
N GLU A 30 -8.16 14.08 -15.54
CA GLU A 30 -8.46 15.51 -15.63
C GLU A 30 -9.44 15.97 -14.53
N GLU A 31 -10.49 15.18 -14.27
CA GLU A 31 -11.45 15.47 -13.21
C GLU A 31 -10.81 15.37 -11.83
N ILE A 32 -9.96 14.36 -11.61
CA ILE A 32 -9.20 14.23 -10.37
C ILE A 32 -8.29 15.44 -10.16
N PHE A 33 -7.60 15.91 -11.19
CA PHE A 33 -6.76 17.10 -11.09
C PHE A 33 -7.53 18.38 -10.75
N LYS A 34 -8.80 18.48 -11.15
CA LYS A 34 -9.67 19.59 -10.72
C LYS A 34 -10.03 19.48 -9.23
N CYS A 35 -10.08 18.27 -8.69
CA CYS A 35 -10.44 18.01 -7.29
C CYS A 35 -9.27 18.14 -6.30
N ILE A 36 -8.04 17.79 -6.70
CA ILE A 36 -6.86 17.78 -5.80
C ILE A 36 -6.69 19.07 -4.99
N PRO A 37 -6.79 20.29 -5.56
CA PRO A 37 -6.64 21.53 -4.80
C PRO A 37 -7.52 21.65 -3.57
N PHE A 38 -8.70 21.02 -3.54
CA PHE A 38 -9.61 21.03 -2.38
C PHE A 38 -9.05 20.25 -1.18
N PHE A 39 -8.14 19.32 -1.43
CA PHE A 39 -7.48 18.52 -0.39
C PHE A 39 -6.09 19.02 -0.04
N LEU A 40 -5.64 20.14 -0.62
CA LEU A 40 -4.32 20.70 -0.39
C LEU A 40 -4.40 22.01 0.40
N SER A 41 -3.33 22.27 1.15
CA SER A 41 -3.11 23.55 1.83
C SER A 41 -1.61 23.87 1.84
N GLY A 42 -1.24 25.06 2.31
CA GLY A 42 0.16 25.44 2.49
C GLY A 42 1.01 25.27 1.23
N ILE A 43 2.23 24.76 1.41
CA ILE A 43 3.21 24.63 0.32
C ILE A 43 2.78 23.63 -0.75
N ALA A 44 2.01 22.59 -0.38
CA ALA A 44 1.51 21.61 -1.33
C ALA A 44 0.52 22.24 -2.33
N LEU A 45 -0.39 23.10 -1.86
CA LEU A 45 -1.33 23.79 -2.73
C LEU A 45 -0.63 24.76 -3.69
N TYR A 46 0.38 25.50 -3.20
CA TYR A 46 1.14 26.41 -4.05
C TYR A 46 1.92 25.65 -5.14
N TRP A 47 2.62 24.58 -4.76
CA TRP A 47 3.35 23.73 -5.69
C TRP A 47 2.42 23.13 -6.75
N TYR A 48 1.25 22.62 -6.33
CA TYR A 48 0.27 22.05 -7.24
C TYR A 48 -0.18 23.07 -8.30
N ARG A 49 -0.51 24.29 -7.87
CA ARG A 49 -0.95 25.36 -8.77
C ARG A 49 0.15 25.81 -9.73
N SER A 50 1.42 25.79 -9.32
CA SER A 50 2.54 26.18 -10.19
C SER A 50 2.89 25.12 -11.23
N GLU A 51 2.59 23.85 -10.97
CA GLU A 51 3.00 22.74 -11.84
C GLU A 51 1.82 22.03 -12.54
N ARG A 52 0.57 22.48 -12.33
CA ARG A 52 -0.66 21.86 -12.85
C ARG A 52 -0.68 21.49 -14.33
N ASP A 53 0.08 22.18 -15.16
CA ASP A 53 0.10 21.96 -16.61
C ASP A 53 1.18 20.97 -17.07
N ARG A 54 2.02 20.48 -16.13
CA ARG A 54 3.14 19.57 -16.41
C ARG A 54 2.74 18.10 -16.48
N TRP A 55 1.65 17.70 -15.85
CA TRP A 55 1.19 16.31 -15.83
C TRP A 55 -0.08 16.14 -16.66
N ARG A 56 -0.16 15.02 -17.38
CA ARG A 56 -1.33 14.64 -18.19
C ARG A 56 -2.00 13.40 -17.65
N THR A 57 -1.24 12.52 -17.00
CA THR A 57 -1.75 11.29 -16.41
C THR A 57 -1.55 11.28 -14.90
N TRP A 58 -2.39 10.53 -14.19
CA TRP A 58 -2.27 10.32 -12.75
C TRP A 58 -0.88 9.81 -12.36
N ARG A 59 -0.31 8.92 -13.18
CA ARG A 59 1.04 8.38 -12.99
C ARG A 59 2.11 9.46 -13.03
N ASP A 60 1.99 10.45 -13.92
CA ASP A 60 2.93 11.58 -13.98
C ASP A 60 2.83 12.42 -12.71
N PHE A 61 1.60 12.69 -12.25
CA PHE A 61 1.36 13.39 -11.00
C PHE A 61 1.94 12.64 -9.80
N GLN A 62 1.71 11.32 -9.68
CA GLN A 62 2.27 10.51 -8.59
C GLN A 62 3.81 10.57 -8.57
N THR A 63 4.43 10.53 -9.74
CA THR A 63 5.89 10.62 -9.87
C THR A 63 6.39 11.97 -9.38
N ALA A 64 5.78 13.07 -9.82
CA ALA A 64 6.14 14.42 -9.39
C ALA A 64 5.86 14.65 -7.89
N TRP A 65 4.73 14.13 -7.39
CA TRP A 65 4.35 14.20 -5.99
C TRP A 65 5.37 13.51 -5.10
N ARG A 66 5.77 12.28 -5.44
CA ARG A 66 6.79 11.53 -4.70
C ARG A 66 8.15 12.21 -4.75
N ALA A 67 8.55 12.75 -5.90
CA ALA A 67 9.80 13.50 -6.02
C ALA A 67 9.81 14.76 -5.12
N ARG A 68 8.66 15.41 -4.93
CA ARG A 68 8.56 16.67 -4.18
C ARG A 68 8.29 16.49 -2.68
N PHE A 69 7.45 15.53 -2.31
CA PHE A 69 6.93 15.35 -0.95
C PHE A 69 7.15 13.94 -0.39
N GLY A 70 7.49 12.97 -1.23
CA GLY A 70 7.77 11.61 -0.79
C GLY A 70 9.08 11.52 -0.02
N ASN A 71 9.18 10.49 0.82
CA ASN A 71 10.47 10.06 1.37
C ASN A 71 11.20 9.24 0.29
N PRO A 72 12.40 9.64 -0.17
CA PRO A 72 13.18 8.91 -1.17
C PRO A 72 13.41 7.44 -0.80
N ASP A 73 13.53 7.16 0.50
CA ASP A 73 13.78 5.82 1.02
C ASP A 73 12.51 5.03 1.33
N PHE A 74 11.31 5.61 1.09
CA PHE A 74 10.04 5.00 1.46
C PHE A 74 9.89 3.57 0.93
N GLN A 75 10.15 3.36 -0.37
CA GLN A 75 10.00 2.05 -0.99
C GLN A 75 11.07 1.06 -0.48
N PHE A 76 12.26 1.52 -0.12
CA PHE A 76 13.27 0.67 0.50
C PHE A 76 12.87 0.29 1.93
N ALA A 77 12.46 1.27 2.74
CA ALA A 77 11.99 1.06 4.11
C ALA A 77 10.75 0.16 4.16
N LEU A 78 9.82 0.29 3.21
CA LEU A 78 8.63 -0.56 3.10
C LEU A 78 8.98 -2.01 2.79
N ARG A 79 9.94 -2.25 1.88
CA ARG A 79 10.41 -3.62 1.58
C ARG A 79 11.08 -4.25 2.79
N ASP A 80 11.90 -3.48 3.49
CA ASP A 80 12.51 -3.88 4.76
C ASP A 80 11.45 -4.20 5.83
N GLU A 81 10.41 -3.38 5.94
CA GLU A 81 9.28 -3.60 6.84
C GLU A 81 8.56 -4.90 6.53
N ILE A 82 8.25 -5.15 5.25
CA ILE A 82 7.65 -6.40 4.78
C ILE A 82 8.54 -7.61 5.14
N MET A 83 9.85 -7.52 4.91
CA MET A 83 10.78 -8.62 5.23
C MET A 83 10.86 -8.92 6.72
N ARG A 84 10.70 -7.92 7.59
CA ARG A 84 10.75 -8.08 9.06
C ARG A 84 9.39 -8.40 9.67
N ARG A 85 8.29 -8.14 8.97
CA ARG A 85 6.93 -8.35 9.46
C ARG A 85 6.60 -9.83 9.52
N THR A 86 6.76 -10.43 10.70
CA THR A 86 6.35 -11.82 11.01
C THR A 86 5.07 -11.84 11.83
N GLN A 87 4.28 -12.91 11.72
CA GLN A 87 3.09 -13.14 12.55
C GLN A 87 3.50 -13.19 14.03
N GLY A 88 2.85 -12.39 14.87
CA GLY A 88 3.07 -12.42 16.32
C GLY A 88 2.58 -13.73 16.95
N GLU A 89 3.18 -14.15 18.07
CA GLU A 89 2.80 -15.41 18.74
C GLU A 89 1.31 -15.49 19.12
N HIS A 90 0.71 -14.35 19.44
CA HIS A 90 -0.69 -14.21 19.83
C HIS A 90 -1.54 -13.50 18.77
N GLU A 91 -0.99 -13.28 17.58
CA GLU A 91 -1.67 -12.60 16.49
C GLU A 91 -2.49 -13.61 15.67
N PRO A 92 -3.83 -13.42 15.55
CA PRO A 92 -4.65 -14.24 14.68
C PRO A 92 -4.16 -14.20 13.24
N ILE A 93 -4.20 -15.32 12.53
CA ILE A 93 -3.69 -15.38 11.15
C ILE A 93 -4.41 -14.41 10.21
N ALA A 94 -5.73 -14.22 10.38
CA ALA A 94 -6.51 -13.28 9.57
C ALA A 94 -6.03 -11.82 9.76
N ASP A 95 -5.68 -11.43 10.99
CA ASP A 95 -5.17 -10.10 11.30
C ASP A 95 -3.77 -9.91 10.70
N PHE A 96 -2.90 -10.92 10.83
CA PHE A 96 -1.59 -10.93 10.19
C PHE A 96 -1.68 -10.76 8.66
N ILE A 97 -2.53 -11.56 8.01
CA ILE A 97 -2.74 -11.51 6.55
C ILE A 97 -3.26 -10.12 6.14
N THR A 98 -4.20 -9.57 6.90
CA THR A 98 -4.71 -8.20 6.66
C THR A 98 -3.61 -7.16 6.73
N CYS A 99 -2.77 -7.21 7.78
CA CYS A 99 -1.66 -6.27 7.95
C CYS A 99 -0.60 -6.39 6.86
N ILE A 100 -0.16 -7.61 6.52
CA ILE A 100 0.91 -7.78 5.53
C ILE A 100 0.43 -7.42 4.11
N ARG A 101 -0.85 -7.65 3.78
CA ARG A 101 -1.46 -7.19 2.53
C ARG A 101 -1.48 -5.66 2.43
N ALA A 102 -1.83 -4.97 3.52
CA ALA A 102 -1.79 -3.51 3.56
C ALA A 102 -0.38 -2.95 3.30
N LEU A 103 0.69 -3.69 3.62
CA LEU A 103 2.05 -3.33 3.24
C LEU A 103 2.32 -3.56 1.74
N PHE A 104 1.89 -4.70 1.19
CA PHE A 104 2.04 -5.00 -0.23
C PHE A 104 1.34 -3.98 -1.13
N ASP A 105 0.15 -3.52 -0.75
CA ASP A 105 -0.64 -2.55 -1.52
C ASP A 105 0.07 -1.19 -1.68
N ARG A 106 1.08 -0.91 -0.86
CA ARG A 106 1.87 0.34 -0.90
C ARG A 106 3.14 0.22 -1.74
N LEU A 107 3.42 -0.96 -2.30
CA LEU A 107 4.61 -1.18 -3.15
C LEU A 107 4.44 -0.54 -4.53
N SER A 108 5.47 0.17 -4.96
CA SER A 108 5.57 0.75 -6.29
C SER A 108 6.98 0.51 -6.87
N PRO A 109 7.13 -0.33 -7.91
CA PRO A 109 6.06 -1.13 -8.55
C PRO A 109 5.52 -2.23 -7.61
N PRO A 110 4.28 -2.71 -7.84
CA PRO A 110 3.71 -3.79 -7.07
C PRO A 110 4.49 -5.10 -7.31
N TRP A 111 4.61 -5.92 -6.26
CA TRP A 111 5.10 -7.29 -6.39
C TRP A 111 4.04 -8.19 -7.04
N SER A 112 4.49 -9.25 -7.70
CA SER A 112 3.59 -10.28 -8.23
C SER A 112 2.83 -10.99 -7.10
N LEU A 113 1.65 -11.53 -7.41
CA LEU A 113 0.87 -12.30 -6.43
C LEU A 113 1.69 -13.46 -5.84
N ASP A 114 2.49 -14.15 -6.67
CA ASP A 114 3.31 -15.26 -6.18
C ASP A 114 4.37 -14.81 -5.17
N GLU A 115 5.07 -13.70 -5.43
CA GLU A 115 6.02 -13.09 -4.49
C GLU A 115 5.35 -12.69 -3.19
N GLN A 116 4.18 -12.04 -3.27
CA GLN A 116 3.43 -11.64 -2.08
C GLN A 116 3.02 -12.86 -1.24
N LEU A 117 2.51 -13.92 -1.87
CA LEU A 117 2.15 -15.17 -1.19
C LEU A 117 3.38 -15.89 -0.61
N ASN A 118 4.53 -15.84 -1.28
CA ASN A 118 5.79 -16.40 -0.77
C ASN A 118 6.24 -15.70 0.52
N TYR A 119 6.20 -14.36 0.55
CA TYR A 119 6.53 -13.61 1.76
C TYR A 119 5.47 -13.77 2.85
N ALA A 120 4.18 -13.71 2.51
CA ALA A 120 3.11 -13.93 3.48
C ALA A 120 3.24 -15.30 4.15
N HIS A 121 3.46 -16.36 3.37
CA HIS A 121 3.66 -17.71 3.89
C HIS A 121 4.92 -17.81 4.77
N ARG A 122 6.07 -17.33 4.27
CA ARG A 122 7.35 -17.34 5.00
C ARG A 122 7.29 -16.58 6.32
N ASN A 123 6.41 -15.59 6.41
CA ASN A 123 6.30 -14.72 7.57
C ASN A 123 5.22 -15.17 8.56
N MET A 124 4.46 -16.25 8.29
CA MET A 124 3.55 -16.86 9.27
C MET A 124 4.31 -17.48 10.44
N LEU A 125 3.62 -17.87 11.51
CA LEU A 125 4.21 -18.68 12.57
C LEU A 125 4.74 -20.02 12.03
N PRO A 126 5.91 -20.52 12.48
CA PRO A 126 6.50 -21.77 11.99
C PRO A 126 5.54 -22.97 12.01
N ARG A 127 4.69 -23.09 13.05
CA ARG A 127 3.68 -24.16 13.17
C ARG A 127 2.66 -24.15 12.02
N LEU A 128 2.28 -22.96 11.55
CA LEU A 128 1.35 -22.80 10.44
C LEU A 128 2.07 -23.02 9.10
N GLN A 129 3.32 -22.57 8.97
CA GLN A 129 4.14 -22.83 7.77
C GLN A 129 4.30 -24.32 7.46
N ILE A 130 4.51 -25.13 8.50
CA ILE A 130 4.66 -26.59 8.38
C ILE A 130 3.33 -27.23 7.97
N SER A 131 2.22 -26.78 8.57
CA SER A 131 0.90 -27.38 8.40
C SER A 131 0.19 -26.94 7.12
N VAL A 132 0.56 -25.78 6.57
CA VAL A 132 -0.01 -25.21 5.34
C VAL A 132 1.08 -25.18 4.27
N PRO A 133 1.16 -26.18 3.36
CA PRO A 133 2.16 -26.19 2.32
C PRO A 133 1.95 -25.06 1.31
N ARG A 134 2.97 -24.22 1.06
CA ARG A 134 2.90 -23.10 0.09
C ARG A 134 2.41 -23.49 -1.30
N ARG A 135 2.73 -24.71 -1.77
CA ARG A 135 2.29 -25.26 -3.07
C ARG A 135 0.77 -25.42 -3.22
N ASN A 136 0.03 -25.43 -2.09
CA ASN A 136 -1.43 -25.55 -2.06
C ASN A 136 -2.12 -24.18 -1.91
N VAL A 137 -1.36 -23.08 -1.96
CA VAL A 137 -1.85 -21.72 -1.81
C VAL A 137 -1.81 -21.02 -3.16
N TYR A 138 -2.94 -20.49 -3.60
CA TYR A 138 -3.10 -19.89 -4.94
C TYR A 138 -3.44 -18.40 -4.88
N ASP A 139 -4.02 -17.97 -3.76
CA ASP A 139 -4.43 -16.61 -3.46
C ASP A 139 -4.48 -16.40 -1.94
N PHE A 140 -4.76 -15.17 -1.49
CA PHE A 140 -4.83 -14.87 -0.05
C PHE A 140 -6.00 -15.55 0.66
N ALA A 141 -7.10 -15.81 -0.03
CA ALA A 141 -8.26 -16.49 0.55
C ALA A 141 -7.92 -17.95 0.90
N SER A 142 -7.29 -18.67 -0.03
CA SER A 142 -6.82 -20.05 0.18
C SER A 142 -5.77 -20.14 1.28
N LEU A 143 -4.88 -19.14 1.42
CA LEU A 143 -3.92 -19.07 2.53
C LEU A 143 -4.63 -18.91 3.88
N GLU A 144 -5.52 -17.91 3.98
CA GLU A 144 -6.24 -17.59 5.20
C GLU A 144 -7.14 -18.74 5.64
N ASP A 145 -7.91 -19.33 4.72
CA ASP A 145 -8.79 -20.46 5.00
C ASP A 145 -8.01 -21.67 5.52
N ALA A 146 -6.90 -22.03 4.85
CA ALA A 146 -6.10 -23.18 5.23
C ALA A 146 -5.46 -22.98 6.61
N ALA A 147 -4.89 -21.81 6.86
CA ALA A 147 -4.23 -21.49 8.12
C ALA A 147 -5.22 -21.32 9.28
N THR A 148 -6.39 -20.74 9.05
CA THR A 148 -7.44 -20.58 10.07
C THR A 148 -7.97 -21.93 10.57
N ARG A 149 -8.04 -22.95 9.68
CA ARG A 149 -8.44 -24.32 10.09
C ARG A 149 -7.45 -24.94 11.06
N ILE A 150 -6.15 -24.71 10.86
CA ILE A 150 -5.08 -25.19 11.74
C ILE A 150 -5.00 -24.37 13.03
N GLU A 151 -5.29 -23.06 12.97
CA GLU A 151 -5.28 -22.20 14.16
C GLU A 151 -6.38 -22.57 15.17
N ARG A 152 -7.51 -23.13 14.69
CA ARG A 152 -8.64 -23.55 15.52
C ARG A 152 -8.59 -25.00 15.99
N SER A 153 -7.68 -25.82 15.44
CA SER A 153 -7.51 -27.24 15.79
C SER A 153 -6.60 -27.41 17.00
#